data_AF-A0A367Y396-F1
#
_entry.id   AF-A0A367Y396-F1
#
_cell.length_a   1.000
_cell.length_b   1.000
_cell.length_c   1.000
_cell.angle_alpha   90.00
_cell.angle_beta   90.00
_cell.angle_gamma   90.00
#
_symmetry.space_group_name_H-M   'P 1'
#
loop_
_entity.id
_entity.type
_entity.pdbx_description
1 polymer ?
#
loop_
_entity_poly.entity_id
_entity_poly.type
_entity_poly.pdbx_seq_one_letter_code
_entity_poly.pdbx_strand_id
1 'polypeptide(L)'
;MMMLLIPRMGLNRSISRLPLQPALFLRFKSNTPSQKKKQQKKTQSHLPASKTPKKTLPSEGEWKHLKLHIPGEQVQKDSIKERIPKFPLAKENVPTLLPRPGVPQVGKDFTFRQVVRILKNKTSPELIYESEPHRLYFFMCFCGSIVFAVYGCVLFEWAFFVANKEYEENEKEQKDVLRRRDWAITVLMYLAPAAVLFALAYGAITFPTRMIRRIYYLPGPVEHIKFTSYPLIPGRATPVYTVPLENLSRRRTARVWTGKGFYGTSDSSLFYFVLNEKLPSGSTKSWVVDRKGFFWSDGRVFDYLFGKETLEEAEAGVPYDEQFGIINREMKKKRKQLKEEHGFFWRYKMAGQEFEKDVRKLLGFVTGDNKKLPPPKDKK
;
A
#
# COMPACT_ATOMS: atom_id res chain seq x y z
N MET A 1 55.70 -8.58 -32.61
CA MET A 1 55.34 -7.33 -31.90
C MET A 1 53.99 -7.58 -31.21
N MET A 2 54.06 -8.11 -29.99
CA MET A 2 52.90 -8.38 -29.13
C MET A 2 52.35 -7.06 -28.61
N MET A 3 51.06 -6.79 -28.81
CA MET A 3 50.32 -5.84 -27.96
C MET A 3 49.31 -6.63 -27.12
N LEU A 4 49.57 -6.55 -25.82
CA LEU A 4 48.86 -7.20 -24.73
C LEU A 4 47.45 -6.62 -24.59
N LEU A 5 46.44 -7.47 -24.74
CA LEU A 5 45.07 -7.18 -24.29
C LEU A 5 45.02 -7.34 -22.78
N ILE A 6 44.89 -6.21 -22.07
CA ILE A 6 44.68 -6.16 -20.62
C ILE A 6 43.26 -6.67 -20.31
N PRO A 7 43.07 -7.73 -19.52
CA PRO A 7 41.74 -8.14 -19.10
C PRO A 7 41.20 -7.13 -18.07
N ARG A 8 40.04 -6.52 -18.37
CA ARG A 8 39.26 -5.74 -17.41
C ARG A 8 38.81 -6.65 -16.27
N MET A 9 39.60 -6.70 -15.20
CA MET A 9 39.17 -7.21 -13.91
C MET A 9 38.07 -6.31 -13.35
N GLY A 10 36.83 -6.81 -13.36
CA GLY A 10 35.69 -6.19 -12.67
C GLY A 10 35.86 -6.30 -11.16
N LEU A 11 36.49 -5.29 -10.56
CA LEU A 11 36.42 -5.04 -9.12
C LEU A 11 35.01 -4.53 -8.76
N ASN A 12 34.08 -5.45 -8.55
CA ASN A 12 32.86 -5.16 -7.79
C ASN A 12 33.26 -5.01 -6.31
N ARG A 13 33.75 -3.82 -5.93
CA ARG A 13 33.83 -3.40 -4.54
C ARG A 13 32.40 -3.28 -4.01
N SER A 14 31.97 -4.29 -3.25
CA SER A 14 30.80 -4.22 -2.40
C SER A 14 31.01 -3.14 -1.34
N ILE A 15 30.50 -1.94 -1.60
CA ILE A 15 30.36 -0.92 -0.55
C ILE A 15 29.25 -1.44 0.37
N SER A 16 29.63 -1.90 1.55
CA SER A 16 28.73 -2.24 2.65
C SER A 16 27.99 -0.97 3.08
N ARG A 17 26.82 -0.73 2.48
CA ARG A 17 25.88 0.27 2.99
C ARG A 17 25.33 -0.26 4.31
N LEU A 18 25.83 0.28 5.42
CA LEU A 18 25.23 0.18 6.74
C LEU A 18 23.72 0.50 6.62
N PRO A 19 22.82 -0.35 7.16
CA PRO A 19 21.42 0.04 7.26
C PRO A 19 21.32 1.11 8.35
N LEU A 20 21.22 2.37 7.93
CA LEU A 20 20.62 3.43 8.72
C LEU A 20 19.17 3.01 9.00
N GLN A 21 18.97 2.29 10.10
CA GLN A 21 17.66 2.08 10.69
C GLN A 21 17.16 3.46 11.14
N PRO A 22 16.02 3.97 10.62
CA PRO A 22 15.36 5.08 11.29
C PRO A 22 14.95 4.59 12.67
N ALA A 23 15.27 5.41 13.66
CA ALA A 23 15.11 5.14 15.08
C ALA A 23 13.76 4.49 15.41
N LEU A 24 13.87 3.45 16.24
CA LEU A 24 12.82 2.77 16.98
C LEU A 24 11.64 3.70 17.31
N PHE A 25 10.51 3.47 16.64
CA PHE A 25 9.23 3.86 17.21
C PHE A 25 9.08 3.12 18.54
N LEU A 26 9.19 3.87 19.64
CA LEU A 26 8.76 3.44 20.96
C LEU A 26 7.33 2.94 20.84
N ARG A 27 7.19 1.62 20.84
CA ARG A 27 5.92 0.92 20.89
C ARG A 27 5.28 1.24 22.24
N PHE A 28 4.45 2.28 22.28
CA PHE A 28 3.57 2.52 23.43
C PHE A 28 2.70 1.27 23.63
N LYS A 29 3.06 0.45 24.62
CA LYS A 29 2.15 -0.54 25.18
C LYS A 29 1.06 0.26 25.90
N SER A 30 -0.04 0.54 25.22
CA SER A 30 -1.25 0.95 25.92
C SER A 30 -1.67 -0.21 26.81
N ASN A 31 -1.46 -0.07 28.12
CA ASN A 31 -2.08 -0.93 29.12
C ASN A 31 -3.59 -0.65 29.06
N THR A 32 -4.31 -1.36 28.18
CA THR A 32 -5.76 -1.47 28.30
C THR A 32 -6.04 -2.23 29.59
N PRO A 33 -6.76 -1.65 30.57
CA PRO A 33 -7.08 -2.37 31.78
C PRO A 33 -7.97 -3.58 31.41
N SER A 34 -7.44 -4.77 31.70
CA SER A 34 -8.18 -6.02 31.70
C SER A 34 -9.36 -5.88 32.66
N GLN A 35 -10.58 -5.80 32.12
CA GLN A 35 -11.80 -5.81 32.91
C GLN A 35 -11.98 -7.19 33.55
N LYS A 36 -11.36 -7.37 34.72
CA LYS A 36 -11.78 -8.39 35.68
C LYS A 36 -13.15 -8.00 36.22
N LYS A 37 -14.13 -8.87 35.98
CA LYS A 37 -15.44 -8.95 36.62
C LYS A 37 -15.40 -8.45 38.07
N LYS A 38 -16.10 -7.35 38.36
CA LYS A 38 -16.71 -7.11 39.67
C LYS A 38 -18.19 -6.89 39.47
N GLN A 39 -18.95 -7.86 39.96
CA GLN A 39 -20.37 -7.74 40.27
C GLN A 39 -20.53 -6.55 41.23
N GLN A 40 -21.37 -5.58 40.87
CA GLN A 40 -22.18 -4.86 41.83
C GLN A 40 -23.37 -4.21 41.11
N LYS A 41 -24.55 -4.63 41.56
CA LYS A 41 -25.88 -4.18 41.17
C LYS A 41 -26.02 -2.66 41.36
N LYS A 42 -26.55 -1.97 40.34
CA LYS A 42 -27.54 -0.88 40.50
C LYS A 42 -28.22 -0.60 39.15
N THR A 43 -29.43 -1.17 39.05
CA THR A 43 -30.63 -0.62 38.41
C THR A 43 -30.46 0.48 37.36
N GLN A 44 -30.51 0.07 36.09
CA GLN A 44 -31.28 0.72 35.03
C GLN A 44 -31.49 -0.32 33.92
N SER A 45 -32.71 -0.84 33.84
CA SER A 45 -33.13 -1.87 32.90
C SER A 45 -33.28 -1.30 31.50
N HIS A 46 -32.20 -1.29 30.73
CA HIS A 46 -32.29 -1.45 29.28
C HIS A 46 -31.94 -2.90 28.95
N LEU A 47 -32.96 -3.75 29.02
CA LEU A 47 -32.90 -5.07 28.40
C LEU A 47 -32.47 -4.87 26.93
N PRO A 48 -31.52 -5.66 26.40
CA PRO A 48 -31.32 -5.69 24.96
C PRO A 48 -32.64 -6.15 24.33
N ALA A 49 -33.16 -5.38 23.38
CA ALA A 49 -34.36 -5.71 22.63
C ALA A 49 -34.31 -7.20 22.24
N SER A 50 -35.40 -7.91 22.52
CA SER A 50 -35.56 -9.33 22.24
C SER A 50 -35.04 -9.66 20.85
N LYS A 51 -34.10 -10.61 20.74
CA LYS A 51 -33.62 -11.18 19.47
C LYS A 51 -34.68 -12.06 18.82
N THR A 52 -35.91 -11.59 18.73
CA THR A 52 -36.87 -12.09 17.75
C THR A 52 -36.57 -11.33 16.46
N PRO A 53 -36.12 -12.02 15.38
CA PRO A 53 -35.98 -11.35 14.10
C PRO A 53 -37.37 -10.80 13.73
N LYS A 54 -37.51 -9.47 13.67
CA LYS A 54 -38.75 -8.85 13.20
C LYS A 54 -39.02 -9.41 11.80
N LYS A 55 -40.15 -10.12 11.65
CA LYS A 55 -40.60 -10.69 10.36
C LYS A 55 -41.04 -9.62 9.35
N THR A 56 -41.13 -8.36 9.78
CA THR A 56 -41.54 -7.23 8.96
C THR A 56 -40.34 -6.59 8.30
N LEU A 57 -40.49 -6.22 7.02
CA LEU A 57 -39.55 -5.36 6.30
C LEU A 57 -39.25 -4.09 7.14
N PRO A 58 -38.04 -3.54 7.06
CA PRO A 58 -37.72 -2.29 7.75
C PRO A 58 -38.70 -1.19 7.34
N SER A 59 -39.01 -0.29 8.28
CA SER A 59 -39.76 0.93 7.97
C SER A 59 -39.00 1.82 6.99
N GLU A 60 -39.67 2.74 6.28
CA GLU A 60 -39.01 3.62 5.30
C GLU A 60 -37.86 4.44 5.92
N GLY A 61 -38.01 4.86 7.19
CA GLY A 61 -36.97 5.55 7.95
C GLY A 61 -35.77 4.65 8.29
N GLU A 62 -36.02 3.41 8.71
CA GLU A 62 -34.96 2.41 8.95
C GLU A 62 -34.24 2.06 7.66
N TRP A 63 -34.94 1.95 6.53
CA TRP A 63 -34.33 1.77 5.21
C TRP A 63 -33.42 2.92 4.83
N LYS A 64 -33.85 4.18 5.03
CA LYS A 64 -33.00 5.35 4.78
C LYS A 64 -31.73 5.31 5.62
N HIS A 65 -31.81 4.83 6.86
CA HIS A 65 -30.64 4.66 7.72
C HIS A 65 -29.74 3.49 7.26
N LEU A 66 -30.32 2.34 6.91
CA LEU A 66 -29.58 1.17 6.42
C LEU A 66 -28.84 1.45 5.11
N LYS A 67 -29.45 2.21 4.19
CA LYS A 67 -28.82 2.65 2.92
C LYS A 67 -27.51 3.43 3.11
N LEU A 68 -27.31 4.06 4.27
CA LEU A 68 -26.05 4.74 4.59
C LEU A 68 -24.91 3.77 4.90
N HIS A 69 -25.25 2.54 5.30
CA HIS A 69 -24.30 1.51 5.68
C HIS A 69 -24.14 0.44 4.60
N ILE A 70 -24.98 0.43 3.57
CA ILE A 70 -24.88 -0.50 2.45
C ILE A 70 -23.93 0.06 1.40
N PRO A 71 -22.86 -0.68 1.05
CA PRO A 71 -21.92 -0.26 0.02
C PRO A 71 -22.60 -0.07 -1.34
N GLY A 72 -22.33 1.06 -1.99
CA GLY A 72 -22.79 1.43 -3.32
C GLY A 72 -24.10 2.22 -3.34
N GLU A 73 -24.89 2.18 -2.27
CA GLU A 73 -26.21 2.82 -2.22
C GLU A 73 -26.14 4.27 -1.72
N GLN A 74 -25.11 4.62 -0.96
CA GLN A 74 -24.93 5.99 -0.49
C GLN A 74 -24.67 6.94 -1.67
N VAL A 75 -25.33 8.09 -1.72
CA VAL A 75 -24.94 9.17 -2.64
C VAL A 75 -23.71 9.85 -2.06
N GLN A 76 -22.61 9.84 -2.81
CA GLN A 76 -21.43 10.62 -2.45
C GLN A 76 -21.77 12.11 -2.56
N LYS A 77 -21.89 12.80 -1.42
CA LYS A 77 -21.95 14.26 -1.45
C LYS A 77 -20.54 14.80 -1.26
N ASP A 78 -20.34 16.02 -1.75
CA ASP A 78 -19.05 16.72 -1.68
C ASP A 78 -19.12 17.95 -0.77
N SER A 79 -20.18 18.06 0.04
CA SER A 79 -20.40 19.19 0.93
C SER A 79 -19.33 19.30 2.02
N ILE A 80 -19.07 20.53 2.47
CA ILE A 80 -18.14 20.81 3.59
C ILE A 80 -18.54 20.04 4.84
N LYS A 81 -19.85 19.91 5.11
CA LYS A 81 -20.39 19.19 6.27
C LYS A 81 -19.96 17.71 6.32
N GLU A 82 -19.67 17.10 5.18
CA GLU A 82 -19.23 15.71 5.13
C GLU A 82 -17.72 15.54 5.34
N ARG A 83 -16.94 16.63 5.31
CA ARG A 83 -15.51 16.60 5.60
C ARG A 83 -15.18 16.90 7.06
N ILE A 84 -16.12 17.47 7.80
CA ILE A 84 -15.96 17.82 9.20
C ILE A 84 -16.36 16.61 10.06
N PRO A 85 -15.48 16.12 10.94
CA PRO A 85 -15.79 14.98 11.80
C PRO A 85 -16.93 15.30 12.76
N LYS A 86 -17.77 14.30 13.05
CA LYS A 86 -18.84 14.45 14.04
C LYS A 86 -18.34 13.99 15.41
N PHE A 87 -18.67 14.76 16.44
CA PHE A 87 -18.37 14.37 17.81
C PHE A 87 -19.42 13.39 18.34
N PRO A 88 -19.02 12.33 19.09
CA PRO A 88 -17.66 11.99 19.51
C PRO A 88 -16.82 11.30 18.42
N LEU A 89 -15.56 11.70 18.28
CA LEU A 89 -14.62 11.24 17.23
C LEU A 89 -14.38 9.72 17.23
N ALA A 90 -14.56 9.05 18.37
CA ALA A 90 -14.39 7.60 18.49
C ALA A 90 -15.34 6.80 17.58
N LYS A 91 -16.51 7.34 17.26
CA LYS A 91 -17.50 6.69 16.39
C LYS A 91 -17.09 6.69 14.91
N GLU A 92 -16.27 7.64 14.48
CA GLU A 92 -15.76 7.74 13.10
C GLU A 92 -14.62 6.74 12.82
N ASN A 93 -14.09 6.05 13.85
CA ASN A 93 -12.98 5.11 13.71
C ASN A 93 -13.41 3.63 13.57
N VAL A 94 -14.70 3.37 13.80
CA VAL A 94 -15.30 2.02 13.79
C VAL A 94 -15.92 1.76 12.42
N PRO A 95 -15.62 0.61 11.78
CA PRO A 95 -16.22 0.31 10.51
C PRO A 95 -17.75 0.20 10.62
N THR A 96 -18.43 1.01 9.82
CA THR A 96 -19.89 1.11 9.74
C THR A 96 -20.47 0.49 8.47
N LEU A 97 -19.65 0.16 7.47
CA LEU A 97 -20.11 -0.47 6.24
C LEU A 97 -20.45 -1.96 6.48
N LEU A 98 -21.68 -2.33 6.14
CA LEU A 98 -22.16 -3.69 6.20
C LEU A 98 -21.72 -4.49 4.97
N PRO A 99 -21.57 -5.82 5.08
CA PRO A 99 -21.38 -6.67 3.91
C PRO A 99 -22.57 -6.53 2.96
N ARG A 100 -22.26 -6.21 1.70
CA ARG A 100 -23.27 -6.07 0.66
C ARG A 100 -23.92 -7.45 0.40
N PRO A 101 -25.26 -7.56 0.49
CA PRO A 101 -25.95 -8.81 0.20
C PRO A 101 -25.72 -9.21 -1.27
N GLY A 102 -25.47 -10.50 -1.51
CA GLY A 102 -25.25 -11.06 -2.86
C GLY A 102 -23.79 -11.02 -3.36
N VAL A 103 -22.84 -10.51 -2.57
CA VAL A 103 -21.41 -10.64 -2.88
C VAL A 103 -20.94 -12.03 -2.41
N PRO A 104 -20.33 -12.85 -3.29
CA PRO A 104 -19.83 -14.16 -2.89
C PRO A 104 -18.70 -14.00 -1.87
N GLN A 105 -18.65 -14.86 -0.85
CA GLN A 105 -17.58 -14.84 0.16
C GLN A 105 -16.77 -16.12 0.08
N VAL A 106 -15.46 -16.01 0.19
CA VAL A 106 -14.57 -17.17 0.26
C VAL A 106 -14.78 -17.86 1.59
N GLY A 107 -15.18 -19.13 1.56
CA GLY A 107 -15.54 -19.86 2.76
C GLY A 107 -16.13 -21.22 2.44
N LYS A 108 -17.19 -21.59 3.17
CA LYS A 108 -17.86 -22.89 2.95
C LYS A 108 -18.59 -22.96 1.60
N ASP A 109 -19.10 -21.83 1.12
CA ASP A 109 -19.98 -21.80 -0.05
C ASP A 109 -19.22 -21.62 -1.37
N PHE A 110 -18.15 -20.82 -1.38
CA PHE A 110 -17.35 -20.54 -2.58
C PHE A 110 -15.85 -20.67 -2.33
N THR A 111 -15.16 -21.28 -3.29
CA THR A 111 -13.69 -21.29 -3.36
C THR A 111 -13.16 -19.99 -3.95
N PHE A 112 -11.90 -19.64 -3.67
CA PHE A 112 -11.30 -18.40 -4.18
C PHE A 112 -11.30 -18.34 -5.71
N ARG A 113 -10.99 -19.47 -6.38
CA ARG A 113 -11.04 -19.58 -7.83
C ARG A 113 -12.46 -19.32 -8.39
N GLN A 114 -13.50 -19.81 -7.73
CA GLN A 114 -14.89 -19.55 -8.14
C GLN A 114 -15.23 -18.06 -7.99
N VAL A 115 -14.82 -17.43 -6.90
CA VAL A 115 -15.02 -15.99 -6.66
C VAL A 115 -14.37 -15.15 -7.77
N VAL A 116 -13.11 -15.42 -8.11
CA VAL A 116 -12.43 -14.68 -9.20
C VAL A 116 -13.12 -14.90 -10.55
N ARG A 117 -13.58 -16.13 -10.82
CA ARG A 117 -14.33 -16.44 -12.04
C ARG A 117 -15.66 -15.68 -12.09
N ILE A 118 -16.38 -15.58 -10.97
CA ILE A 118 -17.62 -14.80 -10.87
C ILE A 118 -17.34 -13.33 -11.19
N LEU A 119 -16.26 -12.76 -10.63
CA LEU A 119 -15.89 -11.36 -10.89
C LEU A 119 -15.61 -11.11 -12.37
N LYS A 120 -14.79 -11.96 -12.99
CA LYS A 120 -14.41 -11.83 -14.41
C LYS A 120 -15.57 -12.04 -15.38
N ASN A 121 -16.55 -12.85 -14.99
CA ASN A 121 -17.73 -13.14 -15.80
C ASN A 121 -18.84 -12.09 -15.65
N LYS A 122 -18.68 -11.08 -14.79
CA LYS A 122 -19.67 -10.00 -14.71
C LYS A 122 -19.68 -9.22 -16.03
N THR A 123 -20.87 -8.83 -16.47
CA THR A 123 -21.05 -7.99 -17.67
C THR A 123 -21.26 -6.52 -17.32
N SER A 124 -21.75 -6.24 -16.10
CA SER A 124 -21.96 -4.90 -15.59
C SER A 124 -20.80 -4.42 -14.71
N PRO A 125 -20.55 -3.09 -14.64
CA PRO A 125 -19.64 -2.50 -13.66
C PRO A 125 -19.95 -2.98 -12.24
N GLU A 126 -18.94 -3.51 -11.55
CA GLU A 126 -19.11 -4.03 -10.19
C GLU A 126 -18.34 -3.17 -9.19
N LEU A 127 -19.01 -2.74 -8.11
CA LEU A 127 -18.34 -2.09 -6.99
C LEU A 127 -17.48 -3.10 -6.25
N ILE A 128 -16.15 -2.95 -6.33
CA ILE A 128 -15.22 -3.82 -5.64
C ILE A 128 -14.76 -3.24 -4.30
N TYR A 129 -14.73 -1.91 -4.16
CA TYR A 129 -14.30 -1.24 -2.95
C TYR A 129 -15.12 0.00 -2.68
N GLU A 130 -15.41 0.25 -1.41
CA GLU A 130 -15.89 1.54 -0.92
C GLU A 130 -15.24 1.88 0.41
N SER A 131 -14.67 3.08 0.49
CA SER A 131 -14.08 3.60 1.71
C SER A 131 -15.15 4.12 2.65
N GLU A 132 -14.82 4.15 3.92
CA GLU A 132 -15.61 4.93 4.86
C GLU A 132 -15.38 6.44 4.72
N PRO A 133 -16.25 7.27 5.30
CA PRO A 133 -16.04 8.72 5.33
C PRO A 133 -14.75 9.06 6.09
N HIS A 134 -13.75 9.59 5.40
CA HIS A 134 -12.45 9.93 5.99
C HIS A 134 -12.43 11.27 6.74
N ARG A 135 -13.51 11.62 7.44
CA ARG A 135 -13.70 12.96 8.03
C ARG A 135 -12.58 13.35 9.00
N LEU A 136 -12.23 12.41 9.88
CA LEU A 136 -11.17 12.61 10.87
C LEU A 136 -9.82 12.81 10.18
N TYR A 137 -9.52 12.05 9.13
CA TYR A 137 -8.28 12.21 8.36
C TYR A 137 -8.18 13.58 7.72
N PHE A 138 -9.27 14.09 7.14
CA PHE A 138 -9.27 15.43 6.53
C PHE A 138 -9.06 16.53 7.54
N PHE A 139 -9.69 16.41 8.70
CA PHE A 139 -9.47 17.36 9.79
C PHE A 139 -8.00 17.36 10.23
N MET A 140 -7.40 16.17 10.40
CA MET A 140 -5.98 16.05 10.76
C MET A 140 -5.04 16.60 9.68
N CYS A 141 -5.31 16.32 8.40
CA CYS A 141 -4.56 16.88 7.27
C CYS A 141 -4.66 18.41 7.23
N PHE A 142 -5.86 18.96 7.46
CA PHE A 142 -6.08 20.39 7.49
C PHE A 142 -5.33 21.06 8.65
N CYS A 143 -5.48 20.56 9.88
CA CYS A 143 -4.73 21.06 11.04
C CYS A 143 -3.22 20.95 10.83
N GLY A 144 -2.73 19.81 10.33
CA GLY A 144 -1.31 19.60 10.03
C GLY A 144 -0.79 20.57 8.97
N SER A 145 -1.56 20.85 7.92
CA SER A 145 -1.17 21.81 6.88
C SER A 145 -1.02 23.23 7.44
N ILE A 146 -1.91 23.66 8.34
CA ILE A 146 -1.83 24.98 9.00
C ILE A 146 -0.57 25.05 9.86
N VAL A 147 -0.33 24.02 10.69
CA VAL A 147 0.85 23.98 11.57
C VAL A 147 2.13 24.08 10.74
N PHE A 148 2.28 23.25 9.70
CA PHE A 148 3.46 23.30 8.84
C PHE A 148 3.60 24.65 8.10
N ALA A 149 2.49 25.27 7.68
CA ALA A 149 2.54 26.57 7.03
C ALA A 149 3.01 27.67 7.99
N VAL A 150 2.48 27.71 9.22
CA VAL A 150 2.88 28.71 10.24
C VAL A 150 4.36 28.57 10.59
N TYR A 151 4.82 27.35 10.89
CA TYR A 151 6.25 27.12 11.16
C TYR A 151 7.12 27.40 9.92
N GLY A 152 6.61 27.12 8.72
CA GLY A 152 7.28 27.46 7.46
C GLY A 152 7.49 28.97 7.32
N CYS A 153 6.46 29.78 7.62
CA CYS A 153 6.56 31.24 7.60
C CYS A 153 7.57 31.76 8.65
N VAL A 154 7.55 31.22 9.86
CA VAL A 154 8.50 31.62 10.92
C VAL A 154 9.94 31.31 10.52
N LEU A 155 10.21 30.11 9.98
CA LEU A 155 11.55 29.75 9.52
C LEU A 155 11.98 30.55 8.28
N PHE A 156 11.03 30.90 7.41
CA PHE A 156 11.28 31.75 6.26
C PHE A 156 11.73 33.14 6.72
N GLU A 157 10.99 33.78 7.63
CA GLU A 157 11.36 35.08 8.20
C GLU A 157 12.72 35.01 8.92
N TRP A 158 12.92 33.98 9.73
CA TRP A 158 14.17 33.76 10.45
C TRP A 158 15.37 33.59 9.50
N ALA A 159 15.20 32.91 8.36
CA ALA A 159 16.26 32.74 7.37
C ALA A 159 16.75 34.08 6.80
N PHE A 160 15.83 35.00 6.49
CA PHE A 160 16.19 36.34 6.04
C PHE A 160 16.80 37.18 7.15
N PHE A 161 16.27 37.09 8.38
CA PHE A 161 16.82 37.81 9.53
C PHE A 161 18.28 37.42 9.79
N VAL A 162 18.58 36.12 9.88
CA VAL A 162 19.95 35.64 10.12
C VAL A 162 20.89 36.01 8.98
N ALA A 163 20.46 35.80 7.73
CA ALA A 163 21.30 36.13 6.59
C ALA A 163 21.61 37.64 6.51
N ASN A 164 20.62 38.49 6.72
CA ASN A 164 20.83 39.94 6.73
C ASN A 164 21.74 40.38 7.89
N LYS A 165 21.55 39.79 9.08
CA LYS A 165 22.42 40.04 10.22
C LYS A 165 23.87 39.68 9.92
N GLU A 166 24.14 38.49 9.37
CA GLU A 166 25.50 38.08 8.99
C GLU A 166 26.11 39.00 7.90
N TYR A 167 25.29 39.48 6.97
CA TYR A 167 25.74 40.39 5.91
C TYR A 167 26.11 41.78 6.43
N GLU A 168 25.34 42.29 7.40
CA GLU A 168 25.57 43.59 8.05
C GLU A 168 26.76 43.54 9.01
N GLU A 169 26.86 42.49 9.85
CA GLU A 169 27.93 42.35 10.83
C GLU A 169 29.30 42.11 10.19
N ASN A 170 29.36 41.46 9.02
CA ASN A 170 30.56 41.26 8.20
C ASN A 170 31.83 40.88 8.99
N GLU A 171 31.72 39.96 9.96
CA GLU A 171 32.84 39.56 10.84
C GLU A 171 34.10 39.08 10.08
N LYS A 172 33.92 38.60 8.85
CA LYS A 172 34.99 38.08 7.99
C LYS A 172 35.68 39.17 7.14
N GLU A 173 35.29 40.44 7.31
CA GLU A 173 35.82 41.60 6.56
C GLU A 173 35.90 41.37 5.04
N GLN A 174 34.87 40.72 4.49
CA GLN A 174 34.88 40.31 3.08
C GLN A 174 34.61 41.50 2.16
N LYS A 175 35.20 41.47 0.96
CA LYS A 175 34.86 42.38 -0.13
C LYS A 175 33.40 42.23 -0.53
N ASP A 176 32.75 43.32 -0.94
CA ASP A 176 31.31 43.38 -1.23
C ASP A 176 30.77 42.30 -2.17
N VAL A 177 31.53 41.96 -3.22
CA VAL A 177 31.11 40.93 -4.19
C VAL A 177 31.05 39.54 -3.54
N LEU A 178 32.06 39.20 -2.72
CA LEU A 178 32.10 37.94 -1.98
C LEU A 178 31.04 37.92 -0.90
N ARG A 179 30.84 39.04 -0.20
CA ARG A 179 29.83 39.22 0.84
C ARG A 179 28.40 39.00 0.32
N ARG A 180 28.07 39.54 -0.86
CA ARG A 180 26.76 39.32 -1.50
C ARG A 180 26.54 37.87 -1.93
N ARG A 181 27.59 37.21 -2.42
CA ARG A 181 27.53 35.78 -2.78
C ARG A 181 27.32 34.93 -1.53
N ASP A 182 28.09 35.18 -0.48
CA ASP A 182 28.00 34.43 0.77
C ASP A 182 26.63 34.65 1.43
N TRP A 183 26.07 35.88 1.41
CA TRP A 183 24.68 36.13 1.79
C TRP A 183 23.67 35.29 1.00
N ALA A 184 23.79 35.24 -0.34
CA ALA A 184 22.87 34.45 -1.16
C ALA A 184 22.95 32.94 -0.83
N ILE A 185 24.15 32.44 -0.53
CA ILE A 185 24.36 31.05 -0.09
C ILE A 185 23.73 30.83 1.29
N THR A 186 23.95 31.74 2.23
CA THR A 186 23.37 31.71 3.59
C THR A 186 21.84 31.71 3.54
N VAL A 187 21.23 32.60 2.74
CA VAL A 187 19.78 32.63 2.51
C VAL A 187 19.30 31.29 1.98
N LEU A 188 19.96 30.74 0.95
CA LEU A 188 19.57 29.46 0.37
C LEU A 188 19.65 28.31 1.39
N MET A 189 20.70 28.28 2.21
CA MET A 189 20.89 27.27 3.25
C MET A 189 19.80 27.34 4.33
N TYR A 190 19.49 28.54 4.83
CA TYR A 190 18.47 28.71 5.87
C TYR A 190 17.04 28.65 5.35
N LEU A 191 16.82 28.84 4.04
CA LEU A 191 15.51 28.62 3.40
C LEU A 191 15.16 27.14 3.23
N ALA A 192 16.15 26.23 3.19
CA ALA A 192 15.89 24.81 2.94
C ALA A 192 14.90 24.18 3.96
N PRO A 193 15.04 24.39 5.29
CA PRO A 193 14.05 23.94 6.27
C PRO A 193 12.65 24.53 6.06
N ALA A 194 12.55 25.82 5.74
CA ALA A 194 11.27 26.47 5.45
C ALA A 194 10.60 25.85 4.21
N ALA A 195 11.37 25.61 3.14
CA ALA A 195 10.89 24.96 1.93
C ALA A 195 10.37 23.53 2.20
N VAL A 196 11.03 22.77 3.07
CA VAL A 196 10.55 21.45 3.50
C VAL A 196 9.20 21.56 4.22
N LEU A 197 9.03 22.52 5.13
CA LEU A 197 7.76 22.71 5.83
C LEU A 197 6.64 23.14 4.88
N PHE A 198 6.90 24.04 3.93
CA PHE A 198 5.93 24.38 2.89
C PHE A 198 5.57 23.19 2.00
N ALA A 199 6.54 22.35 1.65
CA ALA A 199 6.29 21.12 0.90
C ALA A 199 5.42 20.13 1.70
N LEU A 200 5.63 20.02 3.02
CA LEU A 200 4.79 19.21 3.90
C LEU A 200 3.38 19.80 4.04
N ALA A 201 3.24 21.13 4.14
CA ALA A 201 1.95 21.81 4.16
C ALA A 201 1.16 21.55 2.86
N TYR A 202 1.83 21.69 1.71
CA TYR A 202 1.27 21.39 0.39
C TYR A 202 0.90 19.90 0.26
N GLY A 203 1.76 19.01 0.75
CA GLY A 203 1.48 17.57 0.80
C GLY A 203 0.23 17.27 1.63
N ALA A 204 0.11 17.85 2.82
CA ALA A 204 -1.00 17.63 3.72
C ALA A 204 -2.34 18.14 3.15
N ILE A 205 -2.38 19.34 2.55
CA ILE A 205 -3.62 19.89 1.97
C ILE A 205 -4.06 19.14 0.70
N THR A 206 -3.12 18.62 -0.09
CA THR A 206 -3.43 17.87 -1.31
C THR A 206 -3.65 16.38 -1.08
N PHE A 207 -3.21 15.82 0.05
CA PHE A 207 -3.32 14.40 0.38
C PHE A 207 -4.73 13.81 0.19
N PRO A 208 -5.84 14.47 0.62
CA PRO A 208 -7.20 13.97 0.41
C PRO A 208 -7.50 13.60 -1.05
N THR A 209 -6.92 14.32 -2.02
CA THR A 209 -7.16 14.08 -3.45
C THR A 209 -6.60 12.76 -3.95
N ARG A 210 -5.63 12.18 -3.22
CA ARG A 210 -5.04 10.86 -3.51
C ARG A 210 -5.80 9.72 -2.85
N MET A 211 -6.73 10.00 -1.94
CA MET A 211 -7.53 8.97 -1.28
C MET A 211 -8.67 8.50 -2.17
N ILE A 212 -8.75 7.18 -2.36
CA ILE A 212 -9.80 6.54 -3.14
C ILE A 212 -11.05 6.39 -2.28
N ARG A 213 -12.20 6.77 -2.82
CA ARG A 213 -13.54 6.61 -2.21
C ARG A 213 -14.23 5.33 -2.65
N ARG A 214 -14.21 5.04 -3.94
CA ARG A 214 -14.84 3.85 -4.53
C ARG A 214 -14.00 3.34 -5.66
N ILE A 215 -14.00 2.03 -5.82
CA ILE A 215 -13.39 1.34 -6.96
C ILE A 215 -14.46 0.45 -7.59
N TYR A 216 -14.65 0.63 -8.88
CA TYR A 216 -15.49 -0.18 -9.74
C TYR A 216 -14.60 -0.99 -10.69
N TYR A 217 -14.85 -2.29 -10.75
CA TYR A 217 -14.33 -3.17 -11.77
C TYR A 217 -15.18 -3.06 -13.02
N LEU A 218 -14.57 -2.69 -14.14
CA LEU A 218 -15.19 -2.61 -15.44
C LEU A 218 -14.77 -3.83 -16.27
N PRO A 219 -15.67 -4.83 -16.41
CA PRO A 219 -15.39 -5.99 -17.25
C PRO A 219 -15.38 -5.59 -18.73
N GLY A 220 -14.54 -6.24 -19.53
CA GLY A 220 -14.40 -5.95 -20.95
C GLY A 220 -13.25 -6.72 -21.60
N PRO A 221 -12.98 -6.51 -22.90
CA PRO A 221 -11.85 -7.14 -23.59
C PRO A 221 -10.51 -6.74 -22.98
N VAL A 222 -10.43 -5.50 -22.48
CA VAL A 222 -9.37 -5.01 -21.61
C VAL A 222 -10.01 -4.65 -20.27
N GLU A 223 -9.56 -5.27 -19.19
CA GLU A 223 -10.08 -5.03 -17.85
C GLU A 223 -9.70 -3.60 -17.39
N HIS A 224 -10.69 -2.80 -17.01
CA HIS A 224 -10.48 -1.44 -16.51
C HIS A 224 -10.95 -1.29 -15.08
N ILE A 225 -10.35 -0.33 -14.37
CA ILE A 225 -10.73 0.07 -13.03
C ILE A 225 -11.16 1.53 -13.08
N LYS A 226 -12.39 1.78 -12.64
CA LYS A 226 -12.92 3.13 -12.47
C LYS A 226 -12.96 3.47 -10.99
N PHE A 227 -12.27 4.51 -10.56
CA PHE A 227 -12.30 4.92 -9.17
C PHE A 227 -12.55 6.42 -9.02
N THR A 228 -13.11 6.77 -7.86
CA THR A 228 -13.42 8.16 -7.49
C THR A 228 -12.52 8.58 -6.35
N SER A 229 -11.98 9.81 -6.38
CA SER A 229 -11.20 10.37 -5.27
C SER A 229 -11.87 11.63 -4.71
N TYR A 230 -11.34 12.20 -3.63
CA TYR A 230 -11.92 13.44 -3.09
C TYR A 230 -11.52 14.66 -3.95
N PRO A 231 -12.46 15.57 -4.24
CA PRO A 231 -12.10 16.83 -4.89
C PRO A 231 -11.25 17.67 -3.93
N LEU A 232 -10.29 18.44 -4.45
CA LEU A 232 -9.47 19.33 -3.61
C LEU A 232 -10.36 20.32 -2.85
N ILE A 233 -11.26 20.99 -3.58
CA ILE A 233 -12.18 21.99 -3.05
C ILE A 233 -13.53 21.32 -2.75
N PRO A 234 -14.08 21.46 -1.53
CA PRO A 234 -15.43 20.99 -1.22
C PRO A 234 -16.48 21.63 -2.14
N GLY A 235 -17.53 20.88 -2.50
CA GLY A 235 -18.62 21.35 -3.35
C GLY A 235 -18.35 21.24 -4.86
N ARG A 236 -17.13 20.89 -5.29
CA ARG A 236 -16.87 20.51 -6.69
C ARG A 236 -17.26 19.05 -6.94
N ALA A 237 -17.52 18.73 -8.20
CA ALA A 237 -17.80 17.37 -8.63
C ALA A 237 -16.63 16.43 -8.29
N THR A 238 -16.97 15.26 -7.77
CA THR A 238 -16.03 14.18 -7.47
C THR A 238 -15.25 13.79 -8.73
N PRO A 239 -13.90 13.86 -8.73
CA PRO A 239 -13.09 13.41 -9.85
C PRO A 239 -13.20 11.89 -10.05
N VAL A 240 -13.34 11.49 -11.31
CA VAL A 240 -13.50 10.10 -11.74
C VAL A 240 -12.33 9.73 -12.64
N TYR A 241 -11.61 8.68 -12.28
CA TYR A 241 -10.48 8.16 -13.05
C TYR A 241 -10.84 6.78 -13.60
N THR A 242 -10.52 6.54 -14.87
CA THR A 242 -10.66 5.23 -15.50
C THR A 242 -9.29 4.81 -15.98
N VAL A 243 -8.76 3.72 -15.42
CA VAL A 243 -7.38 3.27 -15.63
C VAL A 243 -7.41 1.80 -16.03
N PRO A 244 -6.63 1.37 -17.05
CA PRO A 244 -6.47 -0.05 -17.35
C PRO A 244 -5.91 -0.79 -16.14
N LEU A 245 -6.44 -1.98 -15.84
CA LEU A 245 -6.00 -2.78 -14.69
C LEU A 245 -4.50 -3.08 -14.75
N GLU A 246 -3.95 -3.25 -15.95
CA GLU A 246 -2.53 -3.50 -16.18
C GLU A 246 -1.62 -2.36 -15.69
N ASN A 247 -2.11 -1.12 -15.70
CA ASN A 247 -1.33 0.05 -15.28
C ASN A 247 -1.37 0.26 -13.76
N LEU A 248 -2.30 -0.39 -13.06
CA LEU A 248 -2.38 -0.35 -11.61
C LEU A 248 -1.58 -1.51 -11.01
N SER A 249 -0.78 -1.20 -10.00
CA SER A 249 -0.01 -2.20 -9.28
C SER A 249 0.18 -1.79 -7.82
N ARG A 250 0.12 -2.77 -6.91
CA ARG A 250 0.58 -2.56 -5.54
C ARG A 250 2.04 -2.96 -5.40
N ARG A 251 2.70 -2.48 -4.34
CA ARG A 251 4.03 -2.96 -3.98
C ARG A 251 3.94 -4.41 -3.51
N ARG A 252 4.85 -5.28 -3.97
CA ARG A 252 4.87 -6.72 -3.60
C ARG A 252 4.90 -6.95 -2.09
N THR A 253 5.68 -6.15 -1.36
CA THR A 253 5.80 -6.23 0.11
C THR A 253 4.57 -5.72 0.86
N ALA A 254 3.69 -4.96 0.20
CA ALA A 254 2.50 -4.37 0.82
C ALA A 254 1.26 -5.15 0.36
N ARG A 255 1.03 -6.31 0.99
CA ARG A 255 -0.13 -7.17 0.72
C ARG A 255 -1.41 -6.58 1.31
N VAL A 256 -2.53 -6.73 0.61
CA VAL A 256 -3.84 -6.26 1.07
C VAL A 256 -4.41 -7.26 2.07
N TRP A 257 -4.33 -8.56 1.79
CA TRP A 257 -4.71 -9.60 2.73
C TRP A 257 -3.76 -9.70 3.93
N THR A 258 -4.34 -9.70 5.12
CA THR A 258 -3.68 -9.86 6.43
C THR A 258 -4.31 -10.98 7.26
N GLY A 259 -5.44 -11.56 6.82
CA GLY A 259 -6.20 -12.56 7.54
C GLY A 259 -6.94 -12.04 8.78
N LYS A 260 -7.02 -10.71 8.97
CA LYS A 260 -7.68 -10.08 10.12
C LYS A 260 -8.86 -9.20 9.69
N GLY A 261 -9.92 -9.21 10.49
CA GLY A 261 -11.16 -8.48 10.19
C GLY A 261 -12.06 -9.22 9.21
N PHE A 262 -13.22 -8.66 8.92
CA PHE A 262 -14.28 -9.34 8.15
C PHE A 262 -13.84 -9.72 6.73
N TYR A 263 -13.17 -8.82 6.02
CA TYR A 263 -12.62 -9.07 4.67
C TYR A 263 -11.16 -9.54 4.69
N GLY A 264 -10.59 -9.78 5.87
CA GLY A 264 -9.18 -10.11 6.06
C GLY A 264 -8.19 -9.02 5.61
N THR A 265 -8.60 -7.76 5.55
CA THR A 265 -7.76 -6.61 5.14
C THR A 265 -7.31 -5.73 6.31
N SER A 266 -7.88 -5.95 7.50
CA SER A 266 -7.65 -5.11 8.66
C SER A 266 -6.21 -5.27 9.14
N ASP A 267 -5.52 -4.17 9.37
CA ASP A 267 -4.21 -4.19 10.00
C ASP A 267 -4.13 -3.14 11.10
N SER A 268 -3.47 -3.51 12.20
CA SER A 268 -3.19 -2.61 13.31
C SER A 268 -2.01 -1.68 13.01
N SER A 269 -1.11 -2.07 12.09
CA SER A 269 0.13 -1.32 11.83
C SER A 269 -0.06 -0.21 10.80
N LEU A 270 -0.78 -0.50 9.71
CA LEU A 270 -1.05 0.44 8.63
C LEU A 270 -2.54 0.42 8.32
N PHE A 271 -3.19 1.58 8.40
CA PHE A 271 -4.62 1.68 8.08
C PHE A 271 -4.89 1.76 6.57
N TYR A 272 -3.86 1.92 5.73
CA TYR A 272 -4.02 2.04 4.29
C TYR A 272 -3.07 1.11 3.53
N PHE A 273 -3.29 0.98 2.22
CA PHE A 273 -2.31 0.49 1.26
C PHE A 273 -2.24 1.43 0.06
N VAL A 274 -1.18 1.30 -0.73
CA VAL A 274 -0.89 2.21 -1.85
C VAL A 274 -1.00 1.45 -3.17
N LEU A 275 -1.79 2.01 -4.09
CA LEU A 275 -1.85 1.60 -5.49
C LEU A 275 -1.01 2.57 -6.32
N ASN A 276 -0.09 2.04 -7.13
CA ASN A 276 0.71 2.81 -8.06
C ASN A 276 0.16 2.64 -9.46
N GLU A 277 -0.22 3.76 -10.06
CA GLU A 277 -0.58 3.89 -11.46
C GLU A 277 0.67 4.26 -12.27
N LYS A 278 0.92 3.51 -13.35
CA LYS A 278 1.92 3.88 -14.36
C LYS A 278 1.28 4.79 -15.40
N LEU A 279 1.77 6.02 -15.50
CA LEU A 279 1.30 6.97 -16.50
C LEU A 279 2.01 6.72 -17.85
N PRO A 280 1.40 7.14 -18.98
CA PRO A 280 2.04 7.08 -20.30
C PRO A 280 3.39 7.81 -20.36
N SER A 281 3.58 8.83 -19.52
CA SER A 281 4.84 9.58 -19.39
C SER A 281 5.97 8.80 -18.70
N GLY A 282 5.73 7.57 -18.25
CA GLY A 282 6.68 6.77 -17.47
C GLY A 282 6.72 7.14 -15.97
N SER A 283 6.07 8.23 -15.57
CA SER A 283 5.92 8.60 -14.16
C SER A 283 4.95 7.68 -13.43
N THR A 284 5.09 7.58 -12.11
CA THR A 284 4.18 6.81 -11.25
C THR A 284 3.36 7.75 -10.37
N LYS A 285 2.06 7.49 -10.30
CA LYS A 285 1.14 8.20 -9.41
C LYS A 285 0.63 7.24 -8.34
N SER A 286 0.78 7.63 -7.08
CA SER A 286 0.35 6.83 -5.94
C SER A 286 -1.02 7.26 -5.45
N TRP A 287 -1.90 6.26 -5.31
CA TRP A 287 -3.24 6.36 -4.77
C TRP A 287 -3.31 5.64 -3.43
N VAL A 288 -4.04 6.21 -2.49
CA VAL A 288 -4.18 5.68 -1.13
C VAL A 288 -5.55 5.05 -0.99
N VAL A 289 -5.58 3.79 -0.56
CA VAL A 289 -6.80 3.03 -0.30
C VAL A 289 -6.86 2.68 1.18
N ASP A 290 -7.94 3.05 1.85
CA ASP A 290 -8.15 2.73 3.26
C ASP A 290 -8.51 1.24 3.41
N ARG A 291 -7.91 0.56 4.38
CA ARG A 291 -8.23 -0.83 4.77
C ARG A 291 -9.51 -0.92 5.57
N LYS A 292 -10.03 0.21 6.09
CA LYS A 292 -11.32 0.33 6.77
C LYS A 292 -12.42 0.70 5.78
N GLY A 293 -12.81 -0.28 4.98
CA GLY A 293 -13.86 -0.10 3.99
C GLY A 293 -14.55 -1.41 3.66
N PHE A 294 -15.51 -1.31 2.76
CA PHE A 294 -16.06 -2.46 2.08
C PHE A 294 -15.05 -2.98 1.06
N PHE A 295 -14.77 -4.28 1.11
CA PHE A 295 -14.02 -5.00 0.09
C PHE A 295 -14.92 -6.09 -0.49
N TRP A 296 -14.87 -6.25 -1.80
CA TRP A 296 -15.65 -7.27 -2.47
C TRP A 296 -15.07 -8.66 -2.23
N SER A 297 -15.88 -9.54 -1.67
CA SER A 297 -15.53 -10.87 -1.17
C SER A 297 -14.45 -10.85 -0.09
N ASP A 298 -13.20 -10.63 -0.48
CA ASP A 298 -12.00 -10.91 0.31
C ASP A 298 -10.81 -10.03 -0.18
N GLY A 299 -9.94 -9.60 0.74
CA GLY A 299 -8.70 -8.89 0.41
C GLY A 299 -7.77 -9.59 -0.59
N ARG A 300 -7.81 -10.92 -0.68
CA ARG A 300 -7.05 -11.72 -1.66
C ARG A 300 -7.43 -11.41 -3.10
N VAL A 301 -8.67 -10.97 -3.35
CA VAL A 301 -9.11 -10.53 -4.69
C VAL A 301 -8.30 -9.30 -5.12
N PHE A 302 -7.99 -8.40 -4.18
CA PHE A 302 -7.18 -7.20 -4.44
C PHE A 302 -5.71 -7.55 -4.65
N ASP A 303 -5.22 -8.59 -3.97
CA ASP A 303 -3.88 -9.11 -4.20
C ASP A 303 -3.74 -9.76 -5.58
N TYR A 304 -4.78 -10.46 -6.04
CA TYR A 304 -4.84 -10.97 -7.41
C TYR A 304 -4.89 -9.84 -8.44
N LEU A 305 -5.82 -8.89 -8.30
CA LEU A 305 -6.04 -7.80 -9.26
C LEU A 305 -4.84 -6.82 -9.32
N PHE A 306 -4.39 -6.33 -8.17
CA PHE A 306 -3.38 -5.27 -8.09
C PHE A 306 -1.98 -5.79 -7.76
N GLY A 307 -1.86 -6.93 -7.08
CA GLY A 307 -0.57 -7.58 -6.83
C GLY A 307 -0.07 -8.37 -8.04
N LYS A 308 -0.97 -8.70 -8.98
CA LYS A 308 -0.69 -9.53 -10.16
C LYS A 308 -0.11 -10.90 -9.75
N GLU A 309 -0.54 -11.38 -8.60
CA GLU A 309 -0.17 -12.67 -8.06
C GLU A 309 -0.90 -13.79 -8.81
N THR A 310 -0.32 -14.99 -8.82
CA THR A 310 -1.03 -16.15 -9.35
C THR A 310 -2.24 -16.49 -8.46
N LEU A 311 -3.23 -17.20 -9.01
CA LEU A 311 -4.41 -17.63 -8.25
C LEU A 311 -4.01 -18.40 -6.97
N GLU A 312 -2.99 -19.25 -7.07
CA GLU A 312 -2.49 -20.07 -5.96
C GLU A 312 -1.78 -19.21 -4.90
N GLU A 313 -0.96 -18.25 -5.33
CA GLU A 313 -0.25 -17.35 -4.42
C GLU A 313 -1.23 -16.44 -3.68
N ALA A 314 -2.22 -15.90 -4.39
CA ALA A 314 -3.31 -15.11 -3.84
C ALA A 314 -4.15 -15.91 -2.83
N GLU A 315 -4.51 -17.15 -3.18
CA GLU A 315 -5.31 -18.03 -2.33
C GLU A 315 -4.58 -18.41 -1.03
N ALA A 316 -3.27 -18.71 -1.13
CA ALA A 316 -2.43 -19.07 0.00
C ALA A 316 -2.32 -17.95 1.04
N GLY A 317 -2.44 -16.68 0.63
CA GLY A 317 -2.51 -15.54 1.55
C GLY A 317 -1.28 -15.34 2.45
N VAL A 318 -0.17 -16.03 2.18
CA VAL A 318 1.06 -16.00 3.00
C VAL A 318 1.78 -14.65 2.85
N PRO A 319 2.05 -13.90 3.93
CA PRO A 319 2.83 -12.66 3.88
C PRO A 319 4.21 -12.87 3.23
N TYR A 320 4.74 -11.84 2.58
CA TYR A 320 6.04 -11.91 1.90
C TYR A 320 7.17 -12.37 2.84
N ASP A 321 7.23 -11.87 4.07
CA ASP A 321 8.26 -12.25 5.04
C ASP A 321 8.18 -13.74 5.43
N GLU A 322 6.98 -14.29 5.50
CA GLU A 322 6.75 -15.70 5.77
C GLU A 322 7.15 -16.56 4.56
N GLN A 323 6.84 -16.14 3.34
CA GLN A 323 7.31 -16.81 2.11
C GLN A 323 8.83 -16.89 2.09
N PHE A 324 9.52 -15.78 2.36
CA PHE A 324 10.99 -15.75 2.48
C PHE A 324 11.50 -16.64 3.62
N GLY A 325 10.78 -16.67 4.75
CA GLY A 325 11.08 -17.56 5.86
C GLY A 325 10.99 -19.04 5.48
N ILE A 326 9.95 -19.44 4.76
CA ILE A 326 9.74 -20.82 4.28
C ILE A 326 10.84 -21.20 3.29
N ILE A 327 11.10 -20.36 2.27
CA ILE A 327 12.16 -20.58 1.29
C ILE A 327 13.53 -20.73 1.98
N ASN A 328 13.84 -19.87 2.96
CA ASN A 328 15.08 -19.96 3.71
C ASN A 328 15.19 -21.24 4.55
N ARG A 329 14.07 -21.71 5.14
CA ARG A 329 14.02 -22.98 5.88
C ARG A 329 14.21 -24.17 4.95
N GLU A 330 13.58 -24.17 3.79
CA GLU A 330 13.74 -25.21 2.77
C GLU A 330 15.16 -25.24 2.22
N MET A 331 15.74 -24.08 1.91
CA MET A 331 17.13 -23.96 1.48
C MET A 331 18.11 -24.46 2.56
N LYS A 332 17.83 -24.18 3.84
CA LYS A 332 18.62 -24.74 4.96
C LYS A 332 18.47 -26.26 5.07
N LYS A 333 17.26 -26.81 4.90
CA LYS A 333 17.01 -28.26 4.90
C LYS A 333 17.72 -28.95 3.74
N LYS A 334 17.57 -28.45 2.51
CA LYS A 334 18.28 -28.94 1.31
C LYS A 334 19.79 -28.88 1.50
N ARG A 335 20.32 -27.79 2.07
CA ARG A 335 21.75 -27.67 2.41
C ARG A 335 22.20 -28.69 3.45
N LYS A 336 21.36 -29.06 4.42
CA LYS A 336 21.67 -30.12 5.39
C LYS A 336 21.67 -31.49 4.73
N GLN A 337 20.63 -31.80 3.95
CA GLN A 337 20.54 -33.05 3.16
C GLN A 337 21.75 -33.23 2.24
N LEU A 338 22.12 -32.19 1.48
CA LEU A 338 23.32 -32.25 0.61
C LEU A 338 24.63 -32.44 1.39
N LYS A 339 24.72 -31.87 2.61
CA LYS A 339 25.88 -32.10 3.49
C LYS A 339 25.90 -33.53 4.05
N GLU A 340 24.74 -34.11 4.32
CA GLU A 340 24.59 -35.50 4.78
C GLU A 340 24.91 -36.48 3.63
N GLU A 341 24.43 -36.21 2.42
CA GLU A 341 24.61 -37.07 1.23
C GLU A 341 26.01 -36.98 0.60
N HIS A 342 26.66 -35.81 0.66
CA HIS A 342 27.91 -35.55 -0.06
C HIS A 342 29.06 -35.04 0.84
N GLY A 343 28.84 -34.98 2.15
CA GLY A 343 29.85 -34.60 3.12
C GLY A 343 30.30 -33.14 3.04
N PHE A 344 31.47 -32.84 3.61
CA PHE A 344 32.01 -31.48 3.69
C PHE A 344 32.23 -30.83 2.31
N PHE A 345 32.58 -31.64 1.29
CA PHE A 345 32.88 -31.19 -0.08
C PHE A 345 31.67 -31.19 -1.03
N TRP A 346 30.43 -31.28 -0.49
CA TRP A 346 29.20 -31.33 -1.29
C TRP A 346 29.11 -30.26 -2.38
N ARG A 347 29.60 -29.04 -2.12
CA ARG A 347 29.60 -27.94 -3.10
C ARG A 347 30.44 -28.26 -4.33
N TYR A 348 31.64 -28.79 -4.13
CA TYR A 348 32.54 -29.14 -5.23
C TYR A 348 32.05 -30.37 -5.98
N LYS A 349 31.46 -31.35 -5.27
CA LYS A 349 30.86 -32.54 -5.88
C LYS A 349 29.66 -32.20 -6.77
N MET A 350 28.78 -31.30 -6.30
CA MET A 350 27.64 -30.82 -7.09
C MET A 350 28.08 -29.99 -8.29
N ALA A 351 29.07 -29.10 -8.12
CA ALA A 351 29.62 -28.31 -9.22
C ALA A 351 30.26 -29.21 -10.30
N GLY A 352 30.97 -30.27 -9.90
CA GLY A 352 31.52 -31.26 -10.82
C GLY A 352 30.43 -32.04 -11.57
N GLN A 353 29.36 -32.44 -10.89
CA GLN A 353 28.23 -33.14 -11.51
C GLN A 353 27.42 -32.25 -12.48
N GLU A 354 27.23 -30.97 -12.17
CA GLU A 354 26.61 -30.01 -13.09
C GLU A 354 27.50 -29.77 -14.32
N PHE A 355 28.80 -29.61 -14.12
CA PHE A 355 29.77 -29.49 -15.21
C PHE A 355 29.78 -30.72 -16.12
N GLU A 356 29.79 -31.93 -15.56
CA GLU A 356 29.73 -33.17 -16.34
C GLU A 356 28.41 -33.29 -17.12
N LYS A 357 27.27 -32.89 -16.53
CA LYS A 357 25.96 -32.86 -17.21
C LYS A 357 25.94 -31.87 -18.36
N ASP A 358 26.53 -30.69 -18.19
CA ASP A 358 26.60 -29.67 -19.23
C ASP A 358 27.57 -30.07 -20.35
N VAL A 359 28.70 -30.69 -20.03
CA VAL A 359 29.62 -31.28 -21.02
C VAL A 359 28.95 -32.42 -21.78
N ARG A 360 28.21 -33.31 -21.12
CA ARG A 360 27.45 -34.39 -21.79
C ARG A 360 26.32 -33.85 -22.67
N LYS A 361 25.62 -32.79 -22.27
CA LYS A 361 24.63 -32.11 -23.12
C LYS A 361 25.28 -31.49 -24.35
N LEU A 362 26.37 -30.75 -24.17
CA LEU A 362 27.13 -30.14 -25.27
C LEU A 362 27.69 -31.20 -26.22
N LEU A 363 28.23 -32.30 -25.68
CA LEU A 363 28.66 -33.44 -26.47
C LEU A 363 27.48 -34.05 -27.21
N GLY A 364 26.32 -34.27 -26.58
CA GLY A 364 25.11 -34.77 -27.23
C GLY A 364 24.56 -33.85 -28.34
N PHE A 365 24.77 -32.53 -28.24
CA PHE A 365 24.50 -31.57 -29.32
C PHE A 365 25.51 -31.68 -30.48
N VAL A 366 26.73 -32.15 -30.22
CA VAL A 366 27.82 -32.31 -31.19
C VAL A 366 27.85 -33.71 -31.83
N THR A 367 27.47 -34.78 -31.11
CA THR A 367 27.41 -36.16 -31.61
C THR A 367 26.10 -36.53 -32.33
N GLY A 368 25.11 -35.63 -32.40
CA GLY A 368 24.02 -35.74 -33.37
C GLY A 368 23.04 -36.91 -33.18
N ASP A 369 22.58 -37.17 -31.95
CA ASP A 369 21.44 -38.07 -31.74
C ASP A 369 20.12 -37.36 -32.10
N ASN A 370 19.78 -37.44 -33.38
CA ASN A 370 18.65 -36.76 -34.03
C ASN A 370 17.29 -37.46 -33.81
N LYS A 371 17.05 -38.08 -32.65
CA LYS A 371 15.74 -38.72 -32.36
C LYS A 371 15.15 -38.24 -31.04
N LYS A 372 14.07 -37.47 -31.18
CA LYS A 372 13.14 -36.92 -30.18
C LYS A 372 13.43 -35.49 -29.72
N LEU A 373 13.30 -34.56 -30.64
CA LEU A 373 12.88 -33.20 -30.29
C LEU A 373 11.34 -33.18 -30.18
N PRO A 374 10.74 -32.83 -29.04
CA PRO A 374 9.37 -32.32 -29.05
C PRO A 374 9.35 -31.01 -29.85
N PRO A 375 8.31 -30.72 -30.63
CA PRO A 375 8.27 -29.53 -31.47
C PRO A 375 8.40 -28.27 -30.61
N PRO A 376 9.05 -27.21 -31.14
CA PRO A 376 9.18 -25.94 -30.44
C PRO A 376 7.78 -25.42 -30.11
N LYS A 377 7.55 -25.06 -28.84
CA LYS A 377 6.35 -24.32 -28.46
C LYS A 377 6.45 -22.96 -29.15
N ASP A 378 5.61 -22.77 -30.15
CA ASP A 378 5.38 -21.48 -30.77
C ASP A 378 5.05 -20.46 -29.69
N LYS A 379 5.81 -19.37 -29.68
CA LYS A 379 5.51 -18.18 -28.90
C LYS A 379 4.27 -17.54 -29.53
N LYS A 380 3.12 -17.67 -28.86
CA LYS A 380 2.03 -16.71 -28.92
C LYS A 380 1.83 -16.10 -27.54
#